data_AF-A0A7W5XD18-F1
#
_entry.id   AF-A0A7W5XD18-F1
#
_cell.length_a   1.000
_cell.length_b   1.000
_cell.length_c   1.000
_cell.angle_alpha   90.00
_cell.angle_beta   90.00
_cell.angle_gamma   90.00
#
_symmetry.space_group_name_H-M   'P 1'
#
loop_
_entity.id
_entity.type
_entity.pdbx_description
1 polymer ?
#
loop_
_entity_poly.entity_id
_entity_poly.type
_entity_poly.pdbx_seq_one_letter_code
_entity_poly.pdbx_strand_id
1 'polypeptide(L)'
;MTVHLHEKGLFAWGEWAEALSKELHKPGRAGDGSNYFDCWVAALSELLVSRGIADASVILDLQQSWQRAAEATPHGQPIELANDPLR
;
A
#
# COMPACT_ATOMS: atom_id res chain seq x y z
N MET A 1 -6.18 2.84 6.37
CA MET A 1 -5.27 3.77 5.65
C MET A 1 -6.02 4.61 4.63
N THR A 2 -6.56 4.04 3.53
CA THR A 2 -7.27 4.82 2.48
C THR A 2 -8.40 5.71 2.99
N VAL A 3 -9.30 5.19 3.82
CA VAL A 3 -10.40 5.99 4.41
C VAL A 3 -9.85 7.20 5.17
N HIS A 4 -8.84 7.00 6.01
CA HIS A 4 -8.24 8.08 6.78
C HIS A 4 -7.58 9.14 5.89
N LEU A 5 -6.89 8.74 4.82
CA LEU A 5 -6.28 9.66 3.87
C LEU A 5 -7.34 10.48 3.10
N HIS A 6 -8.46 9.85 2.75
CA HIS A 6 -9.63 10.53 2.20
C HIS A 6 -10.25 11.52 3.20
N GLU A 7 -10.45 11.12 4.46
CA GLU A 7 -10.96 12.00 5.53
C GLU A 7 -10.07 13.22 5.77
N LYS A 8 -8.76 13.09 5.50
CA LYS A 8 -7.79 14.20 5.51
C LYS A 8 -7.81 15.07 4.25
N GLY A 9 -8.67 14.75 3.27
CA GLY A 9 -8.83 15.51 2.03
C GLY A 9 -7.70 15.32 1.03
N LEU A 10 -6.89 14.26 1.16
CA LEU A 10 -5.74 14.04 0.28
C LEU A 10 -6.16 13.60 -1.13
N PHE A 11 -7.33 12.99 -1.27
CA PHE A 11 -7.98 12.67 -2.53
C PHE A 11 -9.49 12.51 -2.30
N ALA A 12 -10.28 12.63 -3.37
CA ALA A 12 -11.71 12.37 -3.37
C ALA A 12 -12.01 10.90 -3.69
N TRP A 13 -13.20 10.43 -3.30
CA TRP A 13 -13.63 9.05 -3.60
C TRP A 13 -13.69 8.73 -5.10
N GLY A 14 -14.01 9.72 -5.95
CA GLY A 14 -14.02 9.51 -7.41
C GLY A 14 -12.64 9.17 -7.97
N GLU A 15 -11.61 9.86 -7.50
CA GLU A 15 -10.23 9.63 -7.92
C GLU A 15 -9.72 8.28 -7.42
N TRP A 16 -10.08 7.92 -6.18
CA TRP A 16 -9.82 6.59 -5.65
C TRP A 16 -10.47 5.49 -6.49
N ALA A 17 -11.75 5.65 -6.84
CA ALA A 17 -12.48 4.66 -7.64
C ALA A 17 -11.86 4.49 -9.04
N GLU A 18 -11.43 5.59 -9.67
CA GLU A 18 -10.74 5.57 -10.96
C GLU A 18 -9.39 4.83 -10.86
N ALA A 19 -8.56 5.19 -9.88
CA ALA A 19 -7.26 4.55 -9.66
C ALA A 19 -7.40 3.05 -9.39
N LEU A 20 -8.34 2.65 -8.52
CA LEU A 20 -8.59 1.23 -8.23
C LEU A 20 -9.11 0.48 -9.45
N SER A 21 -10.04 1.08 -10.20
CA SER A 21 -10.56 0.46 -11.43
C SER A 21 -9.45 0.21 -12.45
N LYS A 22 -8.55 1.18 -12.64
CA LYS A 22 -7.39 1.03 -13.53
C LYS A 22 -6.51 -0.15 -13.12
N GLU A 23 -6.23 -0.31 -11.83
CA GLU A 23 -5.43 -1.43 -11.32
C GLU A 23 -6.09 -2.79 -11.48
N LEU A 24 -7.41 -2.87 -11.24
CA LEU A 24 -8.18 -4.11 -11.36
C LEU A 24 -8.27 -4.63 -12.81
N HIS A 25 -8.22 -3.73 -13.80
CA HIS A 25 -8.29 -4.08 -15.21
C HIS A 25 -6.93 -4.26 -15.90
N LYS A 26 -5.82 -4.19 -15.15
CA LYS A 26 -4.50 -4.46 -15.73
C LYS A 26 -4.38 -5.91 -16.21
N PRO A 27 -3.62 -6.17 -17.28
CA PRO A 27 -3.30 -7.53 -17.70
C PRO A 27 -2.68 -8.34 -16.56
N GLY A 28 -3.08 -9.61 -16.43
CA GLY A 28 -2.55 -10.51 -15.39
C GLY A 28 -3.24 -10.41 -14.02
N ARG A 29 -4.30 -9.59 -13.87
CA ARG A 29 -5.14 -9.64 -12.67
C ARG A 29 -5.93 -10.94 -12.60
N ALA A 30 -6.12 -11.44 -11.37
CA ALA A 30 -6.75 -12.73 -11.16
C ALA A 30 -8.26 -12.59 -11.34
N GLY A 31 -8.85 -13.41 -12.20
CA GLY A 31 -10.30 -13.35 -12.48
C GLY A 31 -11.17 -13.74 -11.28
N ASP A 32 -10.59 -14.42 -10.28
CA ASP A 32 -11.24 -14.78 -9.02
C ASP A 32 -11.08 -13.71 -7.92
N GLY A 33 -10.33 -12.64 -8.19
CA GLY A 33 -10.09 -11.56 -7.23
C GLY A 33 -9.07 -11.89 -6.13
N SER A 34 -8.34 -13.00 -6.21
CA SER A 34 -7.32 -13.37 -5.21
C SER A 34 -6.23 -12.32 -5.00
N ASN A 35 -5.95 -11.50 -6.02
CA ASN A 35 -5.01 -10.38 -5.94
C ASN A 35 -5.68 -9.00 -5.75
N TYR A 36 -6.94 -8.96 -5.29
CA TYR A 36 -7.67 -7.71 -5.05
C TYR A 36 -6.92 -6.77 -4.09
N PHE A 37 -6.36 -7.32 -3.01
CA PHE A 37 -5.61 -6.52 -2.05
C PHE A 37 -4.33 -5.92 -2.67
N ASP A 38 -3.65 -6.66 -3.55
CA ASP A 38 -2.49 -6.12 -4.29
C ASP A 38 -2.90 -4.99 -5.24
N CYS A 39 -4.07 -5.10 -5.88
CA CYS A 39 -4.63 -4.02 -6.70
C CYS A 39 -4.91 -2.78 -5.84
N TRP A 40 -5.47 -2.98 -4.66
CA TRP A 40 -5.80 -1.92 -3.72
C TRP A 40 -4.55 -1.17 -3.24
N VAL A 41 -3.49 -1.89 -2.88
CA VAL A 41 -2.21 -1.28 -2.46
C VAL A 41 -1.53 -0.57 -3.63
N ALA A 42 -1.56 -1.15 -4.83
CA ALA A 42 -1.00 -0.52 -6.03
C ALA A 42 -1.73 0.79 -6.36
N ALA A 43 -3.06 0.79 -6.31
CA ALA A 43 -3.88 1.97 -6.62
C ALA A 43 -3.62 3.10 -5.62
N LEU A 44 -3.54 2.77 -4.32
CA LEU A 44 -3.26 3.77 -3.30
C LEU A 44 -1.85 4.35 -3.46
N SER A 45 -0.86 3.51 -3.75
CA SER A 45 0.52 3.94 -3.96
C SER A 45 0.63 4.87 -5.17
N GLU A 46 0.02 4.51 -6.32
CA GLU A 46 -0.01 5.36 -7.51
C GLU A 46 -0.69 6.71 -7.22
N LEU A 47 -1.81 6.70 -6.49
CA LEU A 47 -2.52 7.92 -6.14
C LEU A 47 -1.69 8.84 -5.24
N LEU A 48 -1.00 8.30 -4.23
CA LEU A 48 -0.12 9.09 -3.36
C LEU A 48 1.08 9.67 -4.12
N VAL A 49 1.68 8.89 -5.02
CA VAL A 49 2.82 9.33 -5.86
C VAL A 49 2.39 10.41 -6.84
N SER A 50 1.30 10.22 -7.57
CA SER A 50 0.79 11.19 -8.54
C SER A 50 0.42 12.55 -7.92
N ARG A 51 0.05 12.55 -6.64
CA ARG A 51 -0.25 13.76 -5.86
C ARG A 51 0.99 14.36 -5.18
N GLY A 52 2.17 13.74 -5.31
CA GLY A 52 3.41 14.20 -4.65
C GLY A 52 3.38 14.09 -3.13
N ILE A 53 2.52 13.22 -2.58
CA ILE A 53 2.38 13.03 -1.11
C ILE A 53 3.49 12.12 -0.58
N ALA A 54 3.92 11.14 -1.38
CA ALA A 54 5.02 10.24 -1.06
C ALA A 54 5.73 9.80 -2.34
N ASP A 55 7.04 9.59 -2.25
CA ASP A 55 7.81 9.04 -3.35
C ASP A 55 7.64 7.52 -3.44
N ALA A 56 7.68 6.98 -4.65
CA ALA A 56 7.55 5.54 -4.88
C ALA A 56 8.65 4.74 -4.15
N SER A 57 9.87 5.28 -4.10
CA SER A 57 10.99 4.68 -3.35
C SER A 57 10.71 4.62 -1.86
N VAL A 58 10.19 5.71 -1.27
CA VAL A 58 9.86 5.78 0.16
C VAL A 58 8.79 4.75 0.53
N ILE A 59 7.76 4.59 -0.31
CA ILE A 59 6.72 3.57 -0.09
C ILE A 59 7.34 2.16 -0.13
N LEU A 60 8.19 1.89 -1.12
CA LEU A 60 8.85 0.60 -1.28
C LEU A 60 9.79 0.27 -0.11
N ASP A 61 10.63 1.22 0.29
CA ASP A 61 11.57 1.06 1.39
C ASP A 61 10.83 0.79 2.70
N LEU A 62 9.72 1.49 2.94
CA LEU A 62 8.88 1.27 4.12
C LEU A 62 8.20 -0.10 4.09
N GLN A 63 7.70 -0.54 2.93
CA GLN A 63 7.13 -1.88 2.77
C GLN A 63 8.17 -2.96 3.09
N GLN A 64 9.38 -2.84 2.55
CA GLN A 64 10.46 -3.78 2.80
C GLN A 64 10.88 -3.77 4.27
N SER A 65 10.92 -2.59 4.90
CA SER A 65 11.23 -2.46 6.32
C SER A 65 10.18 -3.18 7.19
N TRP A 66 8.90 -3.01 6.89
CA TRP A 66 7.83 -3.76 7.57
C TRP A 66 7.89 -5.27 7.33
N GLN A 67 8.23 -5.70 6.11
CA GLN A 67 8.39 -7.13 5.80
C GLN A 67 9.49 -7.75 6.67
N ARG A 68 10.67 -7.12 6.71
CA ARG A 68 11.78 -7.60 7.55
C ARG A 68 11.46 -7.55 9.04
N ALA A 69 10.78 -6.49 9.49
CA ALA A 69 10.30 -6.39 10.87
C ALA A 69 9.35 -7.55 11.22
N ALA A 70 8.42 -7.89 10.34
CA ALA A 70 7.50 -9.01 10.55
C ALA A 70 8.24 -10.35 10.61
N GLU A 71 9.20 -10.57 9.71
CA GLU A 71 10.05 -11.79 9.69
C GLU A 71 10.92 -11.93 10.94
N ALA A 72 11.44 -10.81 11.46
CA ALA A 72 12.28 -10.77 12.65
C ALA A 72 11.50 -10.83 13.97
N THR A 73 10.17 -10.64 13.94
CA THR A 73 9.33 -10.62 15.16
C THR A 73 8.95 -12.04 15.57
N PRO A 74 9.34 -12.51 16.78
CA PRO A 74 8.91 -13.81 17.29
C PRO A 74 7.39 -13.91 17.41
N HIS A 75 6.83 -15.12 17.23
CA HIS A 75 5.40 -15.34 17.40
C HIS A 75 4.91 -14.91 18.79
N GLY A 76 3.77 -14.21 18.81
CA GLY A 76 3.16 -13.67 20.03
C GLY A 76 3.72 -12.32 20.48
N GLN A 77 4.70 -11.76 19.78
CA GLN A 77 5.19 -10.40 20.01
C GLN A 77 4.60 -9.40 19.00
N PRO A 78 4.47 -8.11 19.36
CA PRO A 78 4.02 -7.08 18.43
C PRO A 78 5.04 -6.85 17.32
N ILE A 79 4.55 -6.71 16.08
CA ILE A 79 5.38 -6.30 14.95
C ILE A 79 5.53 -4.78 15.02
N GLU A 80 6.73 -4.33 15.35
CA GLU A 80 7.09 -2.92 15.37
C GLU A 80 8.13 -2.65 14.30
N LEU A 81 8.12 -1.45 13.72
CA LEU A 81 9.07 -1.08 12.68
C LEU A 81 10.53 -1.09 13.17
N ALA A 82 10.75 -0.95 14.48
CA ALA A 82 12.06 -1.09 15.13
C ALA A 82 12.59 -2.54 15.13
N ASN A 83 11.75 -3.52 14.83
CA ASN A 83 12.15 -4.93 14.72
C ASN A 83 12.88 -5.20 13.39
N ASP A 84 12.91 -4.26 12.44
CA ASP A 84 13.67 -4.40 11.20
C ASP A 84 15.18 -4.42 11.49
N PRO A 85 15.90 -5.53 11.20
CA PRO A 85 17.33 -5.65 11.49
C PRO A 85 18.23 -4.76 10.62
N LEU A 86 17.70 -4.15 9.56
CA LEU A 86 18.47 -3.31 8.63
C LEU A 86 18.16 -1.81 8.79
N ARG A 87 17.43 -1.42 9.84
CA ARG A 87 17.01 -0.04 10.07
C ARG A 87 18.10 0.85 10.66
#